data_AF-A0A3N5LBF0-F1
#
_entry.id   AF-A0A3N5LBF0-F1
#
_cell.length_a   1.000
_cell.length_b   1.000
_cell.length_c   1.000
_cell.angle_alpha   90.00
_cell.angle_beta   90.00
_cell.angle_gamma   90.00
#
_symmetry.space_group_name_H-M   'P 1'
#
loop_
_entity.id
_entity.type
_entity.pdbx_description
1 polymer ?
#
loop_
_entity_poly.entity_id
_entity_poly.type
_entity_poly.pdbx_seq_one_letter_code
_entity_poly.pdbx_strand_id
1 'polypeptide(L)'
;MDSSTSSDLKTVWFLYARKLINRLEFWLVLFGYERSKHSFGSPLYLVYVILFFSVWIFATLTLLADYASQVLALLPFASPLQNAVAAGIAAFVLIFLAELFFASRRSPFVFSEADAHLVCLTPVDRRAVALLWFLGEWLPRALLVSAGAVVLAYGLFEIEAARELSWADLPFYLVAGIRMWIVAVPLHLGLQALAWAVGAWRLHGVRERPALSWAAPGLALIVFGGWALAGAPGQAGIPSWFWPLAHPIVAGLDAGSLLAGVGIAAVYGLAGLAALWAAAPLMSLARAAQETRDQGALMAAVLTGNLDLTNELKQRERLGSGRKPASLPPQSDFLAVGWKNAVRGLRLPPAGRLAGWLGILGLSLGILLVPDPVTRLVMSLIWILLAGNALVAALRKDMGVWWLVRQLPFPATRWVLVDLVMPLMGVALAGGA
;
A
#
# COMPACT_ATOMS: atom_id res chain seq x y z
N MET A 1 11.07 -11.75 -37.72
CA MET A 1 11.11 -11.45 -36.27
C MET A 1 9.74 -11.04 -35.71
N ASP A 2 8.77 -10.63 -36.53
CA ASP A 2 7.45 -10.18 -36.03
C ASP A 2 6.44 -11.30 -35.73
N SER A 3 6.63 -12.51 -36.28
CA SER A 3 5.73 -13.63 -36.00
C SER A 3 5.91 -14.22 -34.60
N SER A 4 7.14 -14.22 -34.05
CA SER A 4 7.44 -14.77 -32.72
C SER A 4 7.02 -13.84 -31.58
N THR A 5 7.15 -12.52 -31.75
CA THR A 5 6.70 -11.55 -30.73
C THR A 5 5.18 -11.55 -30.58
N SER A 6 4.45 -11.74 -31.69
CA SER A 6 2.99 -11.88 -31.68
C SER A 6 2.52 -13.18 -31.01
N SER A 7 3.22 -14.31 -31.22
CA SER A 7 2.90 -15.57 -30.54
C SER A 7 3.20 -15.50 -29.03
N ASP A 8 4.31 -14.87 -28.66
CA ASP A 8 4.71 -14.74 -27.26
C ASP A 8 3.73 -13.84 -26.50
N LEU A 9 3.32 -12.71 -27.09
CA LEU A 9 2.32 -11.83 -26.52
C LEU A 9 0.99 -12.56 -26.28
N LYS A 10 0.54 -13.40 -27.23
CA LYS A 10 -0.68 -14.20 -27.08
C LYS A 10 -0.58 -15.19 -25.91
N THR A 11 0.56 -15.87 -25.77
CA THR A 11 0.81 -16.82 -24.68
C THR A 11 0.81 -16.12 -23.32
N VAL A 12 1.52 -15.00 -23.20
CA VAL A 12 1.55 -14.21 -21.95
C VAL A 12 0.20 -13.59 -21.66
N TRP A 13 -0.50 -13.11 -22.68
CA TRP A 13 -1.86 -12.59 -22.56
C TRP A 13 -2.83 -13.66 -22.07
N PHE A 14 -2.72 -14.91 -22.55
CA PHE A 14 -3.56 -16.00 -22.07
C PHE A 14 -3.35 -16.27 -20.57
N LEU A 15 -2.09 -16.31 -20.11
CA LEU A 15 -1.77 -16.45 -18.69
C LEU A 15 -2.33 -15.29 -17.86
N TYR A 16 -2.15 -14.06 -18.37
CA TYR A 16 -2.65 -12.84 -17.75
C TYR A 16 -4.18 -12.80 -17.69
N ALA A 17 -4.86 -13.12 -18.78
CA ALA A 17 -6.31 -13.13 -18.90
C ALA A 17 -6.92 -14.13 -17.91
N ARG A 18 -6.32 -15.32 -17.75
CA ARG A 18 -6.74 -16.29 -16.73
C ARG A 18 -6.66 -15.70 -15.32
N LYS A 19 -5.55 -15.03 -14.97
CA LYS A 19 -5.36 -14.38 -13.68
C LYS A 19 -6.40 -13.27 -13.45
N LEU A 20 -6.67 -12.45 -14.48
CA LEU A 20 -7.63 -11.35 -14.42
C LEU A 20 -9.06 -11.87 -14.27
N ILE A 21 -9.46 -12.86 -15.07
CA ILE A 21 -10.78 -13.48 -15.02
C ILE A 21 -11.04 -14.08 -13.64
N ASN A 22 -10.10 -14.85 -13.08
CA ASN A 22 -10.26 -15.45 -11.76
C ASN A 22 -10.41 -14.38 -10.66
N ARG A 23 -9.68 -13.27 -10.75
CA ARG A 23 -9.84 -12.13 -9.82
C ARG A 23 -11.21 -11.47 -9.97
N LEU A 24 -11.66 -11.22 -11.20
CA LEU A 24 -12.96 -10.60 -11.47
C LEU A 24 -14.11 -11.52 -11.04
N GLU A 25 -14.01 -12.82 -11.30
CA GLU A 25 -15.00 -13.82 -10.91
C GLU A 25 -15.12 -13.89 -9.39
N PHE A 26 -14.01 -13.85 -8.65
CA PHE A 26 -14.04 -13.75 -7.19
C PHE A 26 -14.84 -12.54 -6.71
N TRP A 27 -14.59 -11.35 -7.26
CA TRP A 27 -15.33 -10.13 -6.89
C TRP A 27 -16.80 -10.21 -7.27
N LEU A 28 -17.09 -10.70 -8.47
CA LEU A 28 -18.46 -10.86 -8.94
C LEU A 28 -19.25 -11.83 -8.06
N VAL A 29 -18.67 -12.98 -7.71
CA VAL A 29 -19.28 -13.97 -6.80
C VAL A 29 -19.48 -13.38 -5.41
N LEU A 30 -18.51 -12.61 -4.89
CA LEU A 30 -18.65 -11.92 -3.60
C LEU A 30 -19.86 -10.97 -3.59
N PHE A 31 -20.15 -10.33 -4.72
CA PHE A 31 -21.33 -9.48 -4.88
C PHE A 31 -22.58 -10.23 -5.35
N GLY A 32 -22.58 -11.56 -5.29
CA GLY A 32 -23.75 -12.38 -5.63
C GLY A 32 -24.00 -12.58 -7.13
N TYR A 33 -23.06 -12.21 -7.99
CA TYR A 33 -23.12 -12.46 -9.43
C TYR A 33 -22.37 -13.74 -9.81
N GLU A 34 -23.12 -14.79 -10.17
CA GLU A 34 -22.55 -16.01 -10.77
C GLU A 34 -22.61 -15.93 -12.29
N ARG A 35 -21.43 -15.89 -12.94
CA ARG A 35 -21.32 -15.85 -14.41
C ARG A 35 -21.85 -17.13 -15.09
N SER A 36 -21.81 -18.27 -14.40
CA SER A 36 -22.20 -19.59 -14.93
C SER A 36 -23.71 -19.75 -15.12
N LYS A 37 -24.54 -18.92 -14.47
CA LYS A 37 -26.00 -18.92 -14.61
C LYS A 37 -26.43 -17.96 -15.73
N HIS A 38 -26.47 -18.45 -16.96
CA HIS A 38 -26.97 -17.72 -18.14
C HIS A 38 -28.50 -17.60 -18.17
N SER A 39 -29.11 -16.99 -17.14
CA SER A 39 -30.54 -16.62 -17.17
C SER A 39 -30.71 -15.13 -17.53
N PHE A 40 -31.84 -14.77 -18.12
CA PHE A 40 -32.18 -13.39 -18.50
C PHE A 40 -32.11 -12.37 -17.32
N GLY A 41 -32.12 -12.84 -16.06
CA GLY A 41 -31.93 -12.00 -14.88
C GLY A 41 -30.48 -11.55 -14.63
N SER A 42 -29.50 -12.24 -15.21
CA SER A 42 -28.06 -11.96 -15.05
C SER A 42 -27.65 -10.56 -15.56
N PRO A 43 -27.98 -10.12 -16.79
CA PRO A 43 -27.60 -8.79 -17.27
C PRO A 43 -28.32 -7.64 -16.54
N LEU A 44 -29.60 -7.81 -16.19
CA LEU A 44 -30.35 -6.82 -15.41
C LEU A 44 -29.76 -6.64 -14.00
N TYR A 45 -29.37 -7.75 -13.37
CA TYR A 45 -28.69 -7.70 -12.08
C TYR A 45 -27.33 -7.00 -12.18
N LEU A 46 -26.56 -7.24 -13.26
CA LEU A 46 -25.30 -6.54 -13.49
C LEU A 46 -25.49 -5.03 -13.62
N VAL A 47 -26.52 -4.58 -14.37
CA VAL A 47 -26.88 -3.16 -14.46
C VAL A 47 -27.24 -2.58 -13.09
N TYR A 48 -28.05 -3.31 -12.31
CA TYR A 48 -28.37 -2.92 -10.93
C TYR A 48 -27.12 -2.77 -10.06
N VAL A 49 -26.21 -3.74 -10.08
CA VAL A 49 -24.94 -3.72 -9.33
C VAL A 49 -24.11 -2.50 -9.72
N ILE A 50 -23.98 -2.23 -11.03
CA ILE A 50 -23.23 -1.06 -11.53
C ILE A 50 -23.85 0.24 -11.02
N LEU A 51 -25.18 0.40 -11.11
CA LEU A 51 -25.87 1.61 -10.66
C LEU A 51 -25.74 1.79 -9.14
N PHE A 52 -25.98 0.72 -8.38
CA PHE A 52 -25.86 0.73 -6.93
C PHE A 52 -24.46 1.13 -6.48
N PHE A 53 -23.41 0.49 -7.02
CA PHE A 53 -22.04 0.83 -6.67
C PHE A 53 -21.64 2.22 -7.17
N SER A 54 -22.16 2.69 -8.30
CA SER A 54 -21.89 4.05 -8.77
C SER A 54 -22.43 5.09 -7.79
N VAL A 55 -23.68 4.94 -7.33
CA VAL A 55 -24.28 5.83 -6.32
C VAL A 55 -23.55 5.71 -4.98
N TRP A 56 -23.23 4.49 -4.54
CA TRP A 56 -22.54 4.26 -3.28
C TRP A 56 -21.10 4.82 -3.28
N ILE A 57 -20.34 4.61 -4.36
CA ILE A 57 -19.00 5.17 -4.54
C ILE A 57 -19.09 6.69 -4.54
N PHE A 58 -20.01 7.27 -5.32
CA PHE A 58 -20.20 8.72 -5.35
C PHE A 58 -20.47 9.29 -3.95
N ALA A 59 -21.44 8.73 -3.23
CA ALA A 59 -21.78 9.16 -1.87
C ALA A 59 -20.62 9.02 -0.87
N THR A 60 -19.82 7.95 -1.01
CA THR A 60 -18.63 7.73 -0.17
C THR A 60 -17.53 8.75 -0.49
N LEU A 61 -17.30 9.06 -1.76
CA LEU A 61 -16.31 10.06 -2.18
C LEU A 61 -16.71 11.47 -1.76
N THR A 62 -18.00 11.83 -1.81
CA THR A 62 -18.49 13.13 -1.30
C THR A 62 -18.38 13.21 0.22
N LEU A 63 -18.67 12.14 0.94
CA LEU A 63 -18.46 12.11 2.40
C LEU A 63 -16.97 12.28 2.74
N LEU A 64 -16.07 11.62 2.01
CA LEU A 64 -14.63 11.80 2.20
C LEU A 64 -14.15 13.21 1.80
N ALA A 65 -14.85 13.88 0.88
CA ALA A 65 -14.54 15.23 0.45
C ALA A 65 -14.74 16.25 1.58
N ASP A 66 -15.77 16.11 2.41
CA ASP A 66 -16.00 16.96 3.60
C ASP A 66 -14.83 16.86 4.60
N TYR A 67 -14.34 15.65 4.85
CA TYR A 67 -13.12 15.50 5.66
C TYR A 67 -11.89 16.09 4.97
N ALA A 68 -11.77 15.93 3.65
CA ALA A 68 -10.66 16.48 2.89
C ALA A 68 -10.69 18.02 2.90
N SER A 69 -11.85 18.65 2.78
CA SER A 69 -12.02 20.11 2.81
C SER A 69 -11.57 20.68 4.16
N GLN A 70 -11.96 20.04 5.26
CA GLN A 70 -11.50 20.40 6.60
C GLN A 70 -9.98 20.28 6.74
N VAL A 71 -9.37 19.18 6.26
CA VAL A 71 -7.92 19.00 6.29
C VAL A 71 -7.20 20.04 5.42
N LEU A 72 -7.71 20.32 4.23
CA LEU A 72 -7.15 21.32 3.32
C LEU A 72 -7.26 22.74 3.89
N ALA A 73 -8.29 23.05 4.66
CA ALA A 73 -8.43 24.36 5.33
C ALA A 73 -7.41 24.57 6.46
N LEU A 74 -6.88 23.49 7.05
CA LEU A 74 -5.84 23.55 8.10
C LEU A 74 -4.43 23.74 7.54
N LEU A 75 -4.22 23.56 6.24
CA LEU A 75 -2.91 23.69 5.62
C LEU A 75 -2.49 25.17 5.50
N PRO A 76 -1.20 25.49 5.75
CA PRO A 76 -0.75 26.87 5.95
C PRO A 76 -0.40 27.61 4.65
N PHE A 77 -0.83 27.15 3.46
CA PHE A 77 -0.55 27.86 2.21
C PHE A 77 -1.53 29.01 1.98
N ALA A 78 -1.17 29.93 1.09
CA ALA A 78 -1.88 31.20 0.94
C ALA A 78 -3.29 31.08 0.33
N SER A 79 -3.62 29.96 -0.30
CA SER A 79 -4.95 29.71 -0.87
C SER A 79 -5.38 28.24 -0.78
N PRO A 80 -6.70 27.96 -0.77
CA PRO A 80 -7.22 26.59 -0.81
C PRO A 80 -6.70 25.77 -2.00
N LEU A 81 -6.56 26.42 -3.16
CA LEU A 81 -5.95 25.80 -4.33
C LEU A 81 -4.50 25.39 -4.07
N GLN A 82 -3.68 26.27 -3.46
CA GLN A 82 -2.28 25.92 -3.13
C GLN A 82 -2.21 24.78 -2.11
N ASN A 83 -3.11 24.76 -1.12
CA ASN A 83 -3.26 23.65 -0.17
C ASN A 83 -3.55 22.34 -0.91
N ALA A 84 -4.52 22.34 -1.83
CA ALA A 84 -4.90 21.17 -2.60
C ALA A 84 -3.77 20.69 -3.54
N VAL A 85 -3.10 21.60 -4.23
CA VAL A 85 -1.96 21.27 -5.10
C VAL A 85 -0.80 20.68 -4.28
N ALA A 86 -0.45 21.30 -3.15
CA ALA A 86 0.61 20.80 -2.27
C ALA A 86 0.27 19.40 -1.72
N ALA A 87 -0.97 19.18 -1.27
CA ALA A 87 -1.45 17.88 -0.82
C ALA A 87 -1.39 16.83 -1.94
N GLY A 88 -1.82 17.19 -3.16
CA GLY A 88 -1.73 16.32 -4.34
C GLY A 88 -0.29 15.94 -4.67
N ILE A 89 0.64 16.91 -4.72
CA ILE A 89 2.07 16.66 -4.95
C ILE A 89 2.60 15.71 -3.86
N ALA A 90 2.34 16.01 -2.59
CA ALA A 90 2.80 15.20 -1.48
C ALA A 90 2.29 13.75 -1.60
N ALA A 91 1.01 13.56 -1.91
CA ALA A 91 0.42 12.23 -2.10
C ALA A 91 1.11 11.46 -3.24
N PHE A 92 1.25 12.06 -4.44
CA PHE A 92 1.92 11.41 -5.57
C PHE A 92 3.39 11.10 -5.30
N VAL A 93 4.11 12.02 -4.65
CA VAL A 93 5.51 11.83 -4.26
C VAL A 93 5.64 10.69 -3.25
N LEU A 94 4.82 10.67 -2.21
CA LEU A 94 4.86 9.62 -1.18
C LEU A 94 4.56 8.25 -1.76
N ILE A 95 3.51 8.15 -2.60
CA ILE A 95 3.16 6.91 -3.30
C ILE A 95 4.33 6.46 -4.19
N PHE A 96 4.88 7.38 -4.99
CA PHE A 96 6.01 7.07 -5.88
C PHE A 96 7.25 6.62 -5.09
N LEU A 97 7.61 7.30 -4.02
CA LEU A 97 8.74 6.94 -3.17
C LEU A 97 8.54 5.59 -2.49
N ALA A 98 7.32 5.28 -2.04
CA ALA A 98 6.99 3.98 -1.47
C ALA A 98 7.14 2.87 -2.53
N GLU A 99 6.57 3.07 -3.73
CA GLU A 99 6.69 2.12 -4.83
C GLU A 99 8.15 1.92 -5.27
N LEU A 100 8.91 3.00 -5.38
CA LEU A 100 10.33 2.96 -5.72
C LEU A 100 11.15 2.26 -4.62
N PHE A 101 10.81 2.47 -3.35
CA PHE A 101 11.46 1.81 -2.22
C PHE A 101 11.22 0.30 -2.25
N PHE A 102 9.98 -0.15 -2.48
CA PHE A 102 9.68 -1.56 -2.60
C PHE A 102 10.30 -2.18 -3.85
N ALA A 103 10.14 -1.55 -5.01
CA ALA A 103 10.69 -2.03 -6.28
C ALA A 103 12.22 -2.04 -6.31
N SER A 104 12.91 -1.17 -5.57
CA SER A 104 14.37 -1.17 -5.47
C SER A 104 14.93 -2.25 -4.53
N ARG A 105 14.10 -2.85 -3.67
CA ARG A 105 14.52 -3.84 -2.67
C ARG A 105 14.02 -5.26 -2.93
N ARG A 106 12.83 -5.39 -3.53
CA ARG A 106 12.20 -6.67 -3.85
C ARG A 106 11.65 -6.62 -5.26
N SER A 107 11.59 -7.77 -5.95
CA SER A 107 11.04 -7.82 -7.31
C SER A 107 9.60 -7.30 -7.32
N PRO A 108 9.25 -6.32 -8.17
CA PRO A 108 7.86 -5.89 -8.34
C PRO A 108 7.03 -6.94 -9.11
N PHE A 109 7.69 -7.86 -9.83
CA PHE A 109 7.05 -8.93 -10.57
C PHE A 109 6.81 -10.13 -9.66
N VAL A 110 5.56 -10.30 -9.22
CA VAL A 110 5.12 -11.42 -8.38
C VAL A 110 4.59 -12.56 -9.24
N PHE A 111 5.19 -13.75 -9.07
CA PHE A 111 4.80 -14.96 -9.78
C PHE A 111 4.12 -15.96 -8.83
N SER A 112 3.07 -16.62 -9.31
CA SER A 112 2.61 -17.86 -8.66
C SER A 112 3.60 -18.99 -8.97
N GLU A 113 3.60 -20.07 -8.19
CA GLU A 113 4.52 -21.20 -8.43
C GLU A 113 4.28 -21.83 -9.81
N ALA A 114 3.01 -21.94 -10.23
CA ALA A 114 2.64 -22.42 -11.56
C ALA A 114 3.09 -21.47 -12.68
N ASP A 115 2.87 -20.16 -12.53
CA ASP A 115 3.28 -19.19 -13.53
C ASP A 115 4.80 -19.07 -13.60
N ALA A 116 5.50 -19.15 -12.47
CA ALA A 116 6.95 -19.17 -12.42
C ALA A 116 7.53 -20.35 -13.19
N HIS A 117 6.98 -21.56 -12.99
CA HIS A 117 7.42 -22.75 -13.71
C HIS A 117 7.21 -22.63 -15.21
N LEU A 118 6.04 -22.12 -15.64
CA LEU A 118 5.74 -21.93 -17.07
C LEU A 118 6.61 -20.84 -17.71
N VAL A 119 6.70 -19.68 -17.09
CA VAL A 119 7.36 -18.49 -17.66
C VAL A 119 8.90 -18.59 -17.59
N CYS A 120 9.46 -19.27 -16.59
CA CYS A 120 10.92 -19.44 -16.49
C CYS A 120 11.47 -20.55 -17.41
N LEU A 121 10.65 -21.52 -17.80
CA LEU A 121 11.06 -22.63 -18.67
C LEU A 121 10.77 -22.38 -20.15
N THR A 122 9.97 -21.36 -20.48
CA THR A 122 9.62 -21.00 -21.86
C THR A 122 10.41 -19.77 -22.32
N PRO A 123 10.94 -19.77 -23.56
CA PRO A 123 11.60 -18.59 -24.10
C PRO A 123 10.55 -17.56 -24.50
N VAL A 124 10.16 -16.71 -23.55
CA VAL A 124 9.14 -15.67 -23.74
C VAL A 124 9.77 -14.28 -23.71
N ASP A 125 9.27 -13.36 -24.54
CA ASP A 125 9.68 -11.96 -24.46
C ASP A 125 9.38 -11.34 -23.08
N ARG A 126 10.45 -10.96 -22.39
CA ARG A 126 10.45 -10.34 -21.07
C ARG A 126 9.72 -9.01 -21.05
N ARG A 127 9.69 -8.29 -22.18
CA ARG A 127 8.99 -7.01 -22.31
C ARG A 127 7.48 -7.19 -22.16
N ALA A 128 6.93 -8.20 -22.84
CA ALA A 128 5.52 -8.56 -22.75
C ALA A 128 5.14 -8.99 -21.33
N VAL A 129 5.99 -9.82 -20.70
CA VAL A 129 5.80 -10.24 -19.30
C VAL A 129 5.80 -9.02 -18.37
N ALA A 130 6.78 -8.12 -18.49
CA ALA A 130 6.88 -6.95 -17.64
C ALA A 130 5.65 -6.04 -17.75
N LEU A 131 5.21 -5.72 -18.97
CA LEU A 131 4.06 -4.84 -19.20
C LEU A 131 2.74 -5.45 -18.72
N LEU A 132 2.51 -6.73 -18.99
CA LEU A 132 1.26 -7.39 -18.59
C LEU A 132 1.18 -7.59 -17.08
N TRP A 133 2.29 -7.94 -16.42
CA TRP A 133 2.34 -7.99 -14.95
C TRP A 133 2.17 -6.60 -14.34
N PHE A 134 2.80 -5.57 -14.94
CA PHE A 134 2.61 -4.18 -14.52
C PHE A 134 1.15 -3.78 -14.59
N LEU A 135 0.46 -4.04 -15.71
CA LEU A 135 -0.94 -3.67 -15.89
C LEU A 135 -1.85 -4.34 -14.84
N GLY A 136 -1.59 -5.61 -14.53
CA GLY A 136 -2.38 -6.37 -13.53
C GLY A 136 -2.26 -5.88 -12.10
N GLU A 137 -1.12 -5.28 -11.74
CA GLU A 137 -0.90 -4.73 -10.40
C GLU A 137 -1.13 -3.21 -10.35
N TRP A 138 -1.02 -2.51 -11.49
CA TRP A 138 -1.36 -1.10 -11.61
C TRP A 138 -2.86 -0.86 -11.47
N LEU A 139 -3.71 -1.65 -12.15
CA LEU A 139 -5.15 -1.38 -12.19
C LEU A 139 -5.81 -1.28 -10.79
N PRO A 140 -5.59 -2.22 -9.84
CA PRO A 140 -6.17 -2.10 -8.51
C PRO A 140 -5.63 -0.90 -7.71
N ARG A 141 -4.36 -0.55 -7.89
CA ARG A 141 -3.74 0.60 -7.21
C ARG A 141 -4.22 1.92 -7.80
N ALA A 142 -4.38 1.97 -9.13
CA ALA A 142 -4.89 3.11 -9.85
C ALA A 142 -6.30 3.48 -9.38
N LEU A 143 -7.15 2.51 -9.01
CA LEU A 143 -8.46 2.78 -8.42
C LEU A 143 -8.37 3.56 -7.10
N LEU A 144 -7.48 3.15 -6.20
CA LEU A 144 -7.29 3.84 -4.92
C LEU A 144 -6.76 5.26 -5.11
N VAL A 145 -5.76 5.42 -5.99
CA VAL A 145 -5.19 6.74 -6.31
C VAL A 145 -6.22 7.63 -7.01
N SER A 146 -7.04 7.05 -7.89
CA SER A 146 -8.14 7.75 -8.55
C SER A 146 -9.16 8.25 -7.53
N ALA A 147 -9.57 7.42 -6.57
CA ALA A 147 -10.48 7.81 -5.51
C ALA A 147 -9.91 8.97 -4.68
N GLY A 148 -8.65 8.89 -4.25
CA GLY A 148 -7.99 9.96 -3.51
C GLY A 148 -7.87 11.27 -4.31
N ALA A 149 -7.59 11.18 -5.60
CA ALA A 149 -7.50 12.34 -6.49
C ALA A 149 -8.89 13.00 -6.68
N VAL A 150 -9.95 12.21 -6.86
CA VAL A 150 -11.33 12.72 -6.94
C VAL A 150 -11.75 13.39 -5.63
N VAL A 151 -11.46 12.77 -4.48
CA VAL A 151 -11.72 13.35 -3.14
C VAL A 151 -11.01 14.68 -2.97
N LEU A 152 -9.76 14.81 -3.45
CA LEU A 152 -9.02 16.07 -3.40
C LEU A 152 -9.71 17.17 -4.23
N ALA A 153 -10.19 16.85 -5.42
CA ALA A 153 -10.91 17.80 -6.28
C ALA A 153 -12.26 18.21 -5.68
N TYR A 154 -12.99 17.25 -5.09
CA TYR A 154 -14.24 17.51 -4.41
C TYR A 154 -14.02 18.39 -3.18
N GLY A 155 -13.02 18.07 -2.35
CA GLY A 155 -12.71 18.85 -1.16
C GLY A 155 -12.31 20.29 -1.50
N LEU A 156 -11.59 20.52 -2.60
CA LEU A 156 -11.33 21.89 -3.08
C LEU A 156 -12.61 22.61 -3.49
N PHE A 157 -13.47 21.95 -4.28
CA PHE A 157 -14.75 22.50 -4.71
C PHE A 157 -15.64 22.90 -3.53
N GLU A 158 -15.66 22.10 -2.46
CA GLU A 158 -16.43 22.41 -1.24
C GLU A 158 -15.92 23.67 -0.52
N ILE A 159 -14.60 23.86 -0.44
CA ILE A 159 -14.01 25.07 0.14
C ILE A 159 -14.35 26.29 -0.70
N GLU A 160 -14.23 26.18 -2.03
CA GLU A 160 -14.47 27.29 -2.95
C GLU A 160 -15.95 27.68 -3.06
N ALA A 161 -16.86 26.72 -2.92
CA ALA A 161 -18.30 26.98 -2.94
C ALA A 161 -18.75 27.86 -1.76
N ALA A 162 -18.10 27.72 -0.59
CA ALA A 162 -18.36 28.49 0.64
C ALA A 162 -19.86 28.59 1.03
N ARG A 163 -20.66 27.58 0.67
CA ARG A 163 -22.12 27.52 0.89
C ARG A 163 -22.59 26.09 1.10
N GLU A 164 -23.81 25.94 1.60
CA GLU A 164 -24.49 24.65 1.63
C GLU A 164 -24.70 24.11 0.21
N LEU A 165 -24.32 22.86 0.01
CA LEU A 165 -24.36 22.18 -1.28
C LEU A 165 -25.69 21.47 -1.45
N SER A 166 -26.23 21.55 -2.67
CA SER A 166 -27.54 21.04 -3.03
C SER A 166 -27.45 20.02 -4.16
N TRP A 167 -28.57 19.36 -4.49
CA TRP A 167 -28.65 18.47 -5.64
C TRP A 167 -28.30 19.14 -6.98
N ALA A 168 -28.42 20.47 -7.08
CA ALA A 168 -28.02 21.23 -8.26
C ALA A 168 -26.50 21.24 -8.48
N ASP A 169 -25.71 20.92 -7.44
CA ASP A 169 -24.25 20.96 -7.48
C ASP A 169 -23.62 19.65 -7.97
N LEU A 170 -24.43 18.60 -8.09
CA LEU A 170 -23.99 17.26 -8.50
C LEU A 170 -23.24 17.21 -9.85
N PRO A 171 -23.65 17.95 -10.90
CA PRO A 171 -22.88 18.02 -12.14
C PRO A 171 -21.48 18.61 -11.95
N PHE A 172 -21.30 19.58 -11.05
CA PHE A 172 -20.00 20.21 -10.80
C PHE A 172 -19.06 19.26 -10.07
N TYR A 173 -19.55 18.49 -9.10
CA TYR A 173 -18.82 17.37 -8.53
C TYR A 173 -18.35 16.41 -9.62
N LEU A 174 -19.26 15.90 -10.45
CA LEU A 174 -18.89 14.96 -11.52
C LEU A 174 -17.80 15.53 -12.44
N VAL A 175 -17.93 16.81 -12.84
CA VAL A 175 -16.92 17.46 -13.68
C VAL A 175 -15.58 17.60 -12.96
N ALA A 176 -15.55 18.08 -11.72
CA ALA A 176 -14.32 18.21 -10.93
C ALA A 176 -13.61 16.86 -10.75
N GLY A 177 -14.38 15.81 -10.45
CA GLY A 177 -13.88 14.45 -10.29
C GLY A 177 -13.31 13.90 -11.59
N ILE A 178 -14.05 14.01 -12.70
CA ILE A 178 -13.60 13.52 -14.02
C ILE A 178 -12.33 14.24 -14.46
N ARG A 179 -12.24 15.56 -14.29
CA ARG A 179 -11.06 16.35 -14.68
C ARG A 179 -9.82 15.91 -13.93
N MET A 180 -9.92 15.77 -12.61
CA MET A 180 -8.80 15.32 -11.81
C MET A 180 -8.45 13.85 -12.10
N TRP A 181 -9.45 13.00 -12.33
CA TRP A 181 -9.26 11.59 -12.68
C TRP A 181 -8.48 11.40 -14.00
N ILE A 182 -8.87 12.11 -15.07
CA ILE A 182 -8.23 12.02 -16.39
C ILE A 182 -6.75 12.41 -16.32
N VAL A 183 -6.37 13.30 -15.40
CA VAL A 183 -4.97 13.68 -15.18
C VAL A 183 -4.24 12.70 -14.25
N ALA A 184 -4.88 12.31 -13.15
CA ALA A 184 -4.27 11.48 -12.10
C ALA A 184 -3.90 10.08 -12.60
N VAL A 185 -4.73 9.46 -13.45
CA VAL A 185 -4.52 8.11 -13.98
C VAL A 185 -3.22 7.99 -14.79
N PRO A 186 -2.99 8.79 -15.86
CA PRO A 186 -1.75 8.71 -16.63
C PRO A 186 -0.51 9.15 -15.82
N LEU A 187 -0.68 10.12 -14.91
CA LEU A 187 0.40 10.55 -14.02
C LEU A 187 0.85 9.41 -13.09
N HIS A 188 -0.10 8.75 -12.42
CA HIS A 188 0.17 7.59 -11.57
C HIS A 188 0.80 6.43 -12.35
N LEU A 189 0.26 6.16 -13.56
CA LEU A 189 0.79 5.14 -14.45
C LEU A 189 2.28 5.39 -14.76
N GLY A 190 2.64 6.62 -15.11
CA GLY A 190 4.03 6.98 -15.39
C GLY A 190 4.95 6.80 -14.20
N LEU A 191 4.56 7.32 -13.03
CA LEU A 191 5.34 7.22 -11.80
C LEU A 191 5.52 5.75 -11.36
N GLN A 192 4.45 4.95 -11.38
CA GLN A 192 4.55 3.54 -11.01
C GLN A 192 5.40 2.76 -12.03
N ALA A 193 5.26 3.03 -13.33
CA ALA A 193 6.07 2.38 -14.37
C ALA A 193 7.56 2.73 -14.23
N LEU A 194 7.90 3.98 -13.87
CA LEU A 194 9.27 4.37 -13.55
C LEU A 194 9.82 3.61 -12.34
N ALA A 195 9.06 3.50 -11.25
CA ALA A 195 9.47 2.72 -10.08
C ALA A 195 9.71 1.24 -10.46
N TRP A 196 8.84 0.67 -11.28
CA TRP A 196 8.98 -0.70 -11.78
C TRP A 196 10.16 -0.87 -12.72
N ALA A 197 10.48 0.13 -13.55
CA ALA A 197 11.66 0.12 -14.41
C ALA A 197 12.95 0.02 -13.58
N VAL A 198 13.03 0.73 -12.45
CA VAL A 198 14.13 0.61 -11.48
C VAL A 198 14.20 -0.82 -10.91
N GLY A 199 13.05 -1.42 -10.57
CA GLY A 199 12.99 -2.80 -10.12
C GLY A 199 13.44 -3.82 -11.18
N ALA A 200 13.02 -3.63 -12.44
CA ALA A 200 13.47 -4.43 -13.58
C ALA A 200 14.99 -4.29 -13.81
N TRP A 201 15.52 -3.07 -13.69
CA TRP A 201 16.95 -2.81 -13.81
C TRP A 201 17.76 -3.45 -12.67
N ARG A 202 17.22 -3.50 -11.45
CA ARG A 202 17.86 -4.22 -10.34
C ARG A 202 18.00 -5.71 -10.64
N LEU A 203 17.03 -6.30 -11.35
CA LEU A 203 17.00 -7.71 -11.74
C LEU A 203 17.89 -8.02 -12.96
N HIS A 204 18.71 -7.07 -13.41
CA HIS A 204 19.56 -7.22 -14.58
C HIS A 204 20.74 -8.18 -14.32
N GLY A 205 20.62 -9.40 -14.84
CA GLY A 205 21.65 -10.43 -14.79
C GLY A 205 21.94 -10.97 -13.38
N VAL A 206 23.16 -11.48 -13.18
CA VAL A 206 23.60 -12.16 -11.93
C VAL A 206 24.08 -11.16 -10.87
N ARG A 207 24.43 -9.93 -11.25
CA ARG A 207 25.03 -8.95 -10.34
C ARG A 207 23.97 -8.34 -9.43
N GLU A 208 24.21 -8.40 -8.11
CA GLU A 208 23.45 -7.60 -7.17
C GLU A 208 23.88 -6.14 -7.25
N ARG A 209 22.91 -5.23 -7.31
CA ARG A 209 23.17 -3.79 -7.34
C ARG A 209 22.62 -3.15 -6.06
N PRO A 210 23.32 -3.32 -4.92
CA PRO A 210 22.82 -2.84 -3.62
C PRO A 210 22.63 -1.32 -3.59
N ALA A 211 23.37 -0.57 -4.41
CA ALA A 211 23.23 0.88 -4.54
C ALA A 211 21.81 1.32 -4.95
N LEU A 212 21.09 0.52 -5.73
CA LEU A 212 19.71 0.85 -6.13
C LEU A 212 18.75 0.88 -4.94
N SER A 213 19.04 0.16 -3.85
CA SER A 213 18.22 0.22 -2.63
C SER A 213 18.26 1.59 -1.92
N TRP A 214 19.21 2.45 -2.31
CA TRP A 214 19.33 3.83 -1.87
C TRP A 214 18.62 4.84 -2.80
N ALA A 215 18.07 4.40 -3.93
CA ALA A 215 17.39 5.28 -4.88
C ALA A 215 16.22 6.03 -4.22
N ALA A 216 15.33 5.31 -3.52
CA ALA A 216 14.20 5.92 -2.83
C ALA A 216 14.61 6.86 -1.66
N PRO A 217 15.45 6.46 -0.69
CA PRO A 217 15.85 7.37 0.38
C PRO A 217 16.69 8.55 -0.11
N GLY A 218 17.56 8.34 -1.11
CA GLY A 218 18.31 9.42 -1.74
C GLY A 218 17.40 10.43 -2.43
N LEU A 219 16.43 9.94 -3.20
CA LEU A 219 15.43 10.81 -3.82
C LEU A 219 14.56 11.50 -2.79
N ALA A 220 14.12 10.81 -1.73
CA ALA A 220 13.35 11.40 -0.64
C ALA A 220 14.12 12.54 0.04
N LEU A 221 15.43 12.36 0.30
CA LEU A 221 16.27 13.40 0.87
C LEU A 221 16.39 14.61 -0.05
N ILE A 222 16.57 14.40 -1.36
CA ILE A 222 16.60 15.48 -2.35
C ILE A 222 15.27 16.22 -2.40
N VAL A 223 14.16 15.47 -2.43
CA VAL A 223 12.82 16.02 -2.62
C VAL A 223 12.35 16.79 -1.39
N PHE A 224 12.40 16.17 -0.20
CA PHE A 224 11.97 16.80 1.05
C PHE A 224 13.00 17.79 1.58
N GLY A 225 14.30 17.51 1.44
CA GLY A 225 15.35 18.46 1.77
C GLY A 225 15.29 19.70 0.88
N GLY A 226 15.09 19.51 -0.44
CA GLY A 226 14.88 20.61 -1.37
C GLY A 226 13.62 21.42 -1.07
N TRP A 227 12.52 20.78 -0.69
CA TRP A 227 11.30 21.48 -0.26
C TRP A 227 11.54 22.29 1.01
N ALA A 228 12.16 21.70 2.03
CA ALA A 228 12.45 22.36 3.30
C ALA A 228 13.40 23.56 3.13
N LEU A 229 14.39 23.45 2.24
CA LEU A 229 15.35 24.54 1.96
C LEU A 229 14.77 25.64 1.07
N ALA A 230 13.81 25.32 0.20
CA ALA A 230 13.15 26.30 -0.65
C ALA A 230 12.07 27.12 0.08
N GLY A 231 11.55 26.61 1.21
CA GLY A 231 10.66 27.37 2.08
C GLY A 231 11.43 28.35 2.96
N ALA A 232 11.42 29.64 2.61
CA ALA A 232 11.79 30.67 3.59
C ALA A 232 10.82 30.60 4.79
N PRO A 233 11.28 30.86 6.04
CA PRO A 233 10.37 30.91 7.18
C PRO A 233 9.29 31.97 6.93
N GLY A 234 8.04 31.52 6.78
CA GLY A 234 6.87 32.38 6.51
C GLY A 234 6.35 32.38 5.08
N GLN A 235 7.02 31.73 4.12
CA GLN A 235 6.49 31.54 2.75
C GLN A 235 6.43 30.05 2.43
N ALA A 236 5.30 29.43 2.77
CA ALA A 236 4.97 28.08 2.30
C ALA A 236 4.66 28.14 0.79
N GLY A 237 5.71 28.13 -0.04
CA GLY A 237 5.61 28.06 -1.49
C GLY A 237 5.90 26.65 -2.00
N ILE A 238 5.25 26.26 -3.10
CA ILE A 238 5.63 25.04 -3.83
C ILE A 238 6.89 25.36 -4.65
N PRO A 239 8.01 24.64 -4.46
CA PRO A 239 9.23 24.93 -5.21
C PRO A 239 9.03 24.82 -6.72
N SER A 240 9.60 25.74 -7.49
CA SER A 240 9.39 25.83 -8.95
C SER A 240 9.84 24.58 -9.72
N TRP A 241 10.78 23.80 -9.20
CA TRP A 241 11.22 22.55 -9.82
C TRP A 241 10.20 21.41 -9.71
N PHE A 242 9.14 21.55 -8.89
CA PHE A 242 7.99 20.66 -8.91
C PHE A 242 6.99 20.97 -10.03
N TRP A 243 7.22 22.00 -10.85
CA TRP A 243 6.31 22.36 -11.94
C TRP A 243 5.83 21.17 -12.80
N PRO A 244 6.66 20.15 -13.14
CA PRO A 244 6.20 19.06 -14.00
C PRO A 244 5.12 18.21 -13.34
N LEU A 245 5.13 18.14 -12.01
CA LEU A 245 4.15 17.40 -11.20
C LEU A 245 2.99 18.29 -10.75
N ALA A 246 3.27 19.56 -10.46
CA ALA A 246 2.27 20.55 -10.05
C ALA A 246 1.30 20.89 -11.19
N HIS A 247 1.81 21.08 -12.41
CA HIS A 247 1.00 21.58 -13.53
C HIS A 247 -0.14 20.63 -13.94
N PRO A 248 0.05 19.30 -14.01
CA PRO A 248 -1.07 18.37 -14.18
C PRO A 248 -2.12 18.52 -13.07
N ILE A 249 -1.68 18.58 -11.81
CA ILE A 249 -2.58 18.66 -10.65
C ILE A 249 -3.39 19.95 -10.68
N VAL A 250 -2.75 21.10 -10.93
CA VAL A 250 -3.40 22.41 -11.10
C VAL A 250 -4.47 22.36 -12.20
N ALA A 251 -4.18 21.72 -13.33
CA ALA A 251 -5.13 21.58 -14.44
C ALA A 251 -6.32 20.66 -14.10
N GLY A 252 -6.06 19.60 -13.32
CA GLY A 252 -7.09 18.69 -12.80
C GLY A 252 -8.02 19.36 -11.79
N LEU A 253 -7.48 20.28 -10.99
CA LEU A 253 -8.19 21.10 -9.99
C LEU A 253 -8.84 22.38 -10.57
N ASP A 254 -9.06 22.43 -11.89
CA ASP A 254 -9.70 23.56 -12.60
C ASP A 254 -8.98 24.93 -12.56
N ALA A 255 -7.72 24.96 -12.18
CA ALA A 255 -6.93 26.21 -12.13
C ALA A 255 -5.96 26.37 -13.32
N GLY A 256 -6.11 25.56 -14.38
CA GLY A 256 -5.23 25.60 -15.55
C GLY A 256 -5.81 24.88 -16.76
N SER A 257 -5.06 24.90 -17.87
CA SER A 257 -5.47 24.22 -19.11
C SER A 257 -5.46 22.70 -18.92
N LEU A 258 -6.64 22.09 -18.97
CA LEU A 258 -6.81 20.63 -18.88
C LEU A 258 -6.01 19.91 -19.97
N LEU A 259 -6.02 20.41 -21.20
CA LEU A 259 -5.28 19.81 -22.31
C LEU A 259 -3.77 19.78 -22.04
N ALA A 260 -3.21 20.87 -21.50
CA ALA A 260 -1.80 20.93 -21.13
C ALA A 260 -1.48 19.98 -19.97
N GLY A 261 -2.32 19.94 -18.94
CA GLY A 261 -2.16 19.03 -17.80
C GLY A 261 -2.21 17.56 -18.20
N VAL A 262 -3.18 17.18 -19.02
CA VAL A 262 -3.31 15.82 -19.59
C VAL A 262 -2.12 15.51 -20.51
N GLY A 263 -1.68 16.47 -21.33
CA GLY A 263 -0.50 16.32 -22.18
C GLY A 263 0.76 16.00 -21.37
N ILE A 264 1.03 16.76 -20.30
CA ILE A 264 2.17 16.50 -19.41
C ILE A 264 2.02 15.16 -18.71
N ALA A 265 0.84 14.83 -18.17
CA ALA A 265 0.60 13.55 -17.52
C ALA A 265 0.75 12.35 -18.48
N ALA A 266 0.33 12.51 -19.75
CA ALA A 266 0.53 11.52 -20.79
C ALA A 266 2.02 11.34 -21.13
N VAL A 267 2.81 12.43 -21.16
CA VAL A 267 4.27 12.35 -21.31
C VAL A 267 4.89 11.55 -20.15
N TYR A 268 4.45 11.77 -18.91
CA TYR A 268 4.85 10.95 -17.77
C TYR A 268 4.51 9.46 -17.98
N GLY A 269 3.27 9.18 -18.38
CA GLY A 269 2.79 7.83 -18.67
C GLY A 269 3.65 7.12 -19.72
N LEU A 270 3.86 7.78 -20.87
CA LEU A 270 4.66 7.25 -21.97
C LEU A 270 6.13 7.10 -21.59
N ALA A 271 6.73 8.07 -20.91
CA ALA A 271 8.12 8.01 -20.47
C ALA A 271 8.34 6.88 -19.48
N GLY A 272 7.42 6.68 -18.52
CA GLY A 272 7.48 5.58 -17.56
C GLY A 272 7.36 4.21 -18.22
N LEU A 273 6.40 4.05 -19.13
CA LEU A 273 6.25 2.82 -19.91
C LEU A 273 7.46 2.55 -20.79
N ALA A 274 8.01 3.57 -21.45
CA ALA A 274 9.21 3.46 -22.26
C ALA A 274 10.43 3.04 -21.43
N ALA A 275 10.59 3.62 -20.22
CA ALA A 275 11.63 3.23 -19.29
C ALA A 275 11.49 1.75 -18.85
N LEU A 276 10.26 1.32 -18.53
CA LEU A 276 9.99 -0.07 -18.18
C LEU A 276 10.28 -1.02 -19.36
N TRP A 277 9.83 -0.65 -20.55
CA TRP A 277 10.08 -1.39 -21.79
C TRP A 277 11.58 -1.53 -22.10
N ALA A 278 12.36 -0.47 -21.88
CA ALA A 278 13.80 -0.46 -22.06
C ALA A 278 14.54 -1.30 -20.99
N ALA A 279 14.03 -1.33 -19.76
CA ALA A 279 14.63 -2.08 -18.66
C ALA A 279 14.32 -3.59 -18.69
N ALA A 280 13.13 -3.97 -19.17
CA ALA A 280 12.64 -5.35 -19.18
C ALA A 280 13.49 -6.41 -19.91
N PRO A 281 14.17 -6.16 -21.05
CA PRO A 281 14.83 -7.22 -21.83
C PRO A 281 15.93 -7.93 -21.05
N LEU A 282 16.56 -7.21 -20.13
CA LEU A 282 17.74 -7.68 -19.40
C LEU A 282 17.37 -8.26 -18.02
N MET A 283 16.09 -8.25 -17.65
CA MET A 283 15.62 -8.75 -16.35
C MET A 283 15.71 -10.28 -16.25
N SER A 284 16.07 -10.79 -15.09
CA SER A 284 16.05 -12.24 -14.79
C SER A 284 14.70 -12.66 -14.20
N LEU A 285 13.91 -13.41 -14.98
CA LEU A 285 12.61 -13.95 -14.55
C LEU A 285 12.76 -14.98 -13.42
N ALA A 286 13.79 -15.83 -13.49
CA ALA A 286 14.08 -16.82 -12.45
C ALA A 286 14.37 -16.15 -11.09
N ARG A 287 15.15 -15.05 -11.10
CA ARG A 287 15.43 -14.29 -9.88
C ARG A 287 14.17 -13.60 -9.34
N ALA A 288 13.38 -13.00 -10.23
CA ALA A 288 12.10 -12.39 -9.86
C ALA A 288 11.16 -13.40 -9.20
N ALA A 289 11.08 -14.62 -9.74
CA ALA A 289 10.30 -15.72 -9.18
C ALA A 289 10.86 -16.21 -7.83
N GLN A 290 12.19 -16.35 -7.69
CA GLN A 290 12.82 -16.72 -6.42
C GLN A 290 12.54 -15.71 -5.31
N GLU A 291 12.65 -14.41 -5.60
CA GLU A 291 12.38 -13.35 -4.62
C GLU A 291 10.90 -13.24 -4.22
N THR A 292 9.98 -13.70 -5.06
CA THR A 292 8.53 -13.56 -4.84
C THR A 292 7.82 -14.87 -4.50
N ARG A 293 8.55 -15.99 -4.40
CA ARG A 293 8.00 -17.32 -4.10
C ARG A 293 7.15 -17.32 -2.83
N ASP A 294 7.68 -16.74 -1.75
CA ASP A 294 6.99 -16.69 -0.47
C ASP A 294 5.73 -15.82 -0.52
N GLN A 295 5.76 -14.73 -1.30
CA GLN A 295 4.59 -13.86 -1.50
C GLN A 295 3.49 -14.57 -2.30
N GLY A 296 3.86 -15.30 -3.35
CA GLY A 296 2.94 -16.12 -4.13
C GLY A 296 2.28 -17.20 -3.28
N ALA A 297 3.06 -17.91 -2.45
CA ALA A 297 2.56 -18.93 -1.54
C ALA A 297 1.60 -18.34 -0.48
N LEU A 298 1.93 -17.17 0.07
CA LEU A 298 1.07 -16.48 1.03
C LEU A 298 -0.25 -16.05 0.40
N MET A 299 -0.22 -15.49 -0.81
CA MET A 299 -1.44 -15.10 -1.53
C MET A 299 -2.33 -16.31 -1.81
N ALA A 300 -1.74 -17.44 -2.23
CA ALA A 300 -2.47 -18.68 -2.45
C ALA A 300 -3.11 -19.22 -1.15
N ALA A 301 -2.40 -19.16 -0.02
CA ALA A 301 -2.91 -19.57 1.28
C ALA A 301 -4.09 -18.69 1.74
N VAL A 302 -4.03 -17.38 1.50
CA VAL A 302 -5.13 -16.44 1.80
C VAL A 302 -6.36 -16.74 0.93
N LEU A 303 -6.16 -16.91 -0.38
CA LEU A 303 -7.26 -17.19 -1.31
C LEU A 303 -7.96 -18.52 -1.06
N THR A 304 -7.23 -19.51 -0.56
CA THR A 304 -7.78 -20.83 -0.17
C THR A 304 -8.36 -20.84 1.25
N GLY A 305 -8.31 -19.73 1.97
CA GLY A 305 -8.81 -19.63 3.35
C GLY A 305 -7.98 -20.39 4.38
N ASN A 306 -6.76 -20.84 4.04
CA ASN A 306 -5.90 -21.57 4.96
C ASN A 306 -5.14 -20.59 5.88
N LEU A 307 -5.82 -20.18 6.95
CA LEU A 307 -5.31 -19.21 7.92
C LEU A 307 -4.07 -19.71 8.66
N ASP A 308 -3.99 -21.01 8.94
CA ASP A 308 -2.84 -21.61 9.64
C ASP A 308 -1.57 -21.56 8.79
N LEU A 309 -1.66 -21.98 7.53
CA LEU A 309 -0.56 -21.88 6.57
C LEU A 309 -0.15 -20.41 6.35
N THR A 310 -1.12 -19.50 6.25
CA THR A 310 -0.86 -18.06 6.13
C THR A 310 -0.07 -17.53 7.34
N ASN A 311 -0.47 -17.93 8.54
CA ASN A 311 0.20 -17.52 9.77
C ASN A 311 1.60 -18.11 9.88
N GLU A 312 1.79 -19.36 9.45
CA GLU A 312 3.09 -20.02 9.41
C GLU A 312 4.04 -19.36 8.40
N LEU A 313 3.58 -19.12 7.17
CA LEU A 313 4.38 -18.43 6.14
C LEU A 313 4.76 -17.01 6.57
N LYS A 314 3.80 -16.24 7.11
CA LYS A 314 4.09 -14.93 7.72
C LYS A 314 5.12 -15.06 8.84
N GLN A 315 5.03 -16.09 9.67
CA GLN A 315 5.96 -16.31 10.76
C GLN A 315 7.37 -16.68 10.26
N ARG A 316 7.49 -17.53 9.23
CA ARG A 316 8.78 -17.88 8.61
C ARG A 316 9.46 -16.67 7.96
N GLU A 317 8.72 -15.87 7.19
CA GLU A 317 9.24 -14.62 6.60
C GLU A 317 9.71 -13.66 7.71
N ARG A 318 8.91 -13.50 8.78
CA ARG A 318 9.22 -12.63 9.94
C ARG A 318 10.45 -13.09 10.72
N LEU A 319 10.65 -14.39 10.89
CA LEU A 319 11.81 -14.94 11.59
C LEU A 319 13.08 -14.91 10.71
N GLY A 320 12.91 -14.67 9.41
CA GLY A 320 14.00 -14.55 8.46
C GLY A 320 14.61 -15.91 8.11
N SER A 321 13.79 -16.90 7.77
CA SER A 321 14.23 -18.26 7.38
C SER A 321 15.15 -18.35 6.14
N GLY A 322 15.61 -17.21 5.61
CA GLY A 322 16.65 -17.10 4.58
C GLY A 322 17.70 -16.01 4.87
N ARG A 323 17.72 -15.41 6.07
CA ARG A 323 18.74 -14.44 6.49
C ARG A 323 19.80 -15.15 7.34
N LYS A 324 21.02 -14.58 7.40
CA LYS A 324 22.05 -15.06 8.33
C LYS A 324 21.45 -15.22 9.73
N PRO A 325 21.64 -16.38 10.39
CA PRO A 325 21.12 -16.61 11.73
C PRO A 325 21.59 -15.48 12.66
N ALA A 326 20.71 -15.04 13.58
CA ALA A 326 21.12 -14.08 14.60
C ALA A 326 22.33 -14.66 15.35
N SER A 327 23.29 -13.81 15.70
CA SER A 327 24.38 -14.21 16.59
C SER A 327 23.80 -14.89 17.82
N LEU A 328 24.30 -16.10 18.12
CA LEU A 328 23.89 -16.85 19.30
C LEU A 328 24.05 -15.96 20.54
N PRO A 329 23.12 -16.03 21.50
CA PRO A 329 23.19 -15.21 22.70
C PRO A 329 24.53 -15.44 23.41
N PRO A 330 25.19 -14.40 23.92
CA PRO A 330 26.51 -14.52 24.53
C PRO A 330 26.49 -15.25 25.89
N GLN A 331 25.32 -15.49 26.51
CA GLN A 331 25.20 -16.13 27.83
C GLN A 331 23.92 -16.97 27.96
N SER A 332 24.01 -18.04 28.76
CA SER A 332 23.13 -19.22 28.77
C SER A 332 21.91 -19.15 29.70
N ASP A 333 21.49 -17.98 30.17
CA ASP A 333 20.46 -17.88 31.22
C ASP A 333 19.35 -16.85 30.89
N PHE A 334 19.01 -15.93 31.80
CA PHE A 334 17.89 -14.98 31.64
C PHE A 334 18.01 -14.03 30.44
N LEU A 335 19.25 -13.64 30.09
CA LEU A 335 19.54 -12.76 28.97
C LEU A 335 19.19 -13.40 27.63
N ALA A 336 19.16 -14.74 27.53
CA ALA A 336 18.77 -15.42 26.29
C ALA A 336 17.26 -15.25 26.00
N VAL A 337 16.41 -15.27 27.04
CA VAL A 337 14.96 -15.04 26.92
C VAL A 337 14.68 -13.56 26.65
N GLY A 338 15.37 -12.65 27.35
CA GLY A 338 15.32 -11.22 27.07
C GLY A 338 15.80 -10.88 25.66
N TRP A 339 16.89 -11.50 25.20
CA TRP A 339 17.42 -11.37 23.84
C TRP A 339 16.46 -11.94 22.80
N LYS A 340 15.85 -13.10 23.04
CA LYS A 340 14.76 -13.61 22.20
C LYS A 340 13.65 -12.57 22.05
N ASN A 341 13.21 -11.96 23.15
CA ASN A 341 12.14 -10.96 23.14
C ASN A 341 12.57 -9.65 22.47
N ALA A 342 13.81 -9.22 22.67
CA ALA A 342 14.40 -8.06 22.00
C ALA A 342 14.55 -8.29 20.49
N VAL A 343 15.11 -9.43 20.06
CA VAL A 343 15.25 -9.81 18.65
C VAL A 343 13.88 -9.98 18.00
N ARG A 344 12.91 -10.59 18.70
CA ARG A 344 11.52 -10.68 18.26
C ARG A 344 10.90 -9.29 18.13
N GLY A 345 11.16 -8.37 19.06
CA GLY A 345 10.75 -6.97 18.99
C GLY A 345 11.36 -6.22 17.79
N LEU A 346 12.65 -6.40 17.55
CA LEU A 346 13.41 -5.72 16.50
C LEU A 346 13.15 -6.27 15.09
N ARG A 347 12.81 -7.56 14.95
CA ARG A 347 12.56 -8.22 13.65
C ARG A 347 11.08 -8.26 13.24
N LEU A 348 10.15 -8.00 14.15
CA LEU A 348 8.74 -7.89 13.81
C LEU A 348 8.44 -6.49 13.26
N PRO A 349 7.89 -6.34 12.04
CA PRO A 349 7.45 -5.04 11.57
C PRO A 349 6.32 -4.55 12.49
N PRO A 350 6.38 -3.29 12.92
CA PRO A 350 5.61 -2.86 14.06
C PRO A 350 4.13 -2.61 13.74
N ALA A 351 3.69 -2.53 12.48
CA ALA A 351 2.35 -2.04 12.10
C ALA A 351 1.14 -2.65 12.88
N GLY A 352 1.02 -3.98 12.97
CA GLY A 352 -0.10 -4.60 13.71
C GLY A 352 0.02 -4.46 15.24
N ARG A 353 1.25 -4.39 15.75
CA ARG A 353 1.52 -4.18 17.18
C ARG A 353 1.40 -2.70 17.56
N LEU A 354 1.84 -1.80 16.69
CA LEU A 354 1.67 -0.35 16.74
C LEU A 354 0.20 0.00 16.67
N ALA A 355 -0.60 -0.60 15.79
CA ALA A 355 -2.04 -0.34 15.78
C ALA A 355 -2.70 -0.75 17.11
N GLY A 356 -2.29 -1.89 17.69
CA GLY A 356 -2.71 -2.28 19.04
C GLY A 356 -2.27 -1.28 20.11
N TRP A 357 -1.01 -0.86 20.11
CA TRP A 357 -0.46 0.12 21.07
C TRP A 357 -1.02 1.53 20.87
N LEU A 358 -1.22 1.97 19.63
CA LEU A 358 -1.88 3.23 19.27
C LEU A 358 -3.35 3.19 19.63
N GLY A 359 -4.00 2.03 19.54
CA GLY A 359 -5.34 1.82 20.06
C GLY A 359 -5.38 1.97 21.58
N ILE A 360 -4.44 1.35 22.30
CA ILE A 360 -4.31 1.50 23.76
C ILE A 360 -4.03 2.96 24.12
N LEU A 361 -3.06 3.63 23.49
CA LEU A 361 -2.72 5.04 23.70
C LEU A 361 -3.87 5.98 23.33
N GLY A 362 -4.48 5.76 22.17
CA GLY A 362 -5.60 6.56 21.68
C GLY A 362 -6.84 6.42 22.56
N LEU A 363 -7.08 5.23 23.13
CA LEU A 363 -8.11 5.04 24.14
C LEU A 363 -7.73 5.69 25.48
N SER A 364 -6.46 5.62 25.91
CA SER A 364 -5.99 6.37 27.10
C SER A 364 -6.29 7.86 26.96
N LEU A 365 -5.90 8.46 25.83
CA LEU A 365 -6.17 9.86 25.50
C LEU A 365 -7.66 10.15 25.33
N GLY A 366 -8.40 9.25 24.68
CA GLY A 366 -9.84 9.36 24.50
C GLY A 366 -10.61 9.38 25.81
N ILE A 367 -10.23 8.54 26.78
CA ILE A 367 -10.81 8.51 28.13
C ILE A 367 -10.58 9.85 28.84
N LEU A 368 -9.42 10.49 28.65
CA LEU A 368 -9.09 11.79 29.25
C LEU A 368 -9.84 12.96 28.59
N LEU A 369 -10.02 12.92 27.27
CA LEU A 369 -10.58 14.04 26.49
C LEU A 369 -12.11 14.04 26.42
N VAL A 370 -12.76 12.89 26.57
CA VAL A 370 -14.22 12.81 26.42
C VAL A 370 -14.93 13.32 27.68
N PRO A 371 -15.85 14.29 27.58
CA PRO A 371 -16.56 14.85 28.75
C PRO A 371 -17.65 13.92 29.30
N ASP A 372 -18.21 13.02 28.49
CA ASP A 372 -19.33 12.15 28.85
C ASP A 372 -18.92 10.90 29.67
N PRO A 373 -19.50 10.67 30.87
CA PRO A 373 -19.13 9.54 31.75
C PRO A 373 -19.48 8.17 31.17
N VAL A 374 -20.55 8.04 30.38
CA VAL A 374 -20.96 6.75 29.79
C VAL A 374 -19.94 6.31 28.74
N THR A 375 -19.55 7.24 27.86
CA THR A 375 -18.53 6.99 26.84
C THR A 375 -17.17 6.66 27.47
N ARG A 376 -16.78 7.33 28.57
CA ARG A 376 -15.55 6.96 29.32
C ARG A 376 -15.57 5.54 29.87
N LEU A 377 -16.69 5.10 30.44
CA LEU A 377 -16.82 3.75 30.97
C LEU A 377 -16.69 2.70 29.86
N VAL A 378 -17.32 2.93 28.72
CA VAL A 378 -17.21 2.04 27.54
C VAL A 378 -15.77 2.01 27.02
N MET A 379 -15.12 3.16 26.87
CA MET A 379 -13.72 3.23 26.43
C MET A 379 -12.77 2.55 27.42
N SER A 380 -13.02 2.68 28.72
CA SER A 380 -12.22 2.02 29.78
C SER A 380 -12.34 0.50 29.71
N LEU A 381 -13.54 -0.03 29.47
CA LEU A 381 -13.75 -1.47 29.26
C LEU A 381 -13.00 -1.99 28.04
N ILE A 382 -13.08 -1.27 26.92
CA ILE A 382 -12.35 -1.61 25.68
C ILE A 382 -10.83 -1.55 25.93
N TRP A 383 -10.36 -0.55 26.69
CA TRP A 383 -8.96 -0.40 27.06
C TRP A 383 -8.46 -1.59 27.89
N ILE A 384 -9.20 -1.99 28.94
CA ILE A 384 -8.86 -3.16 29.78
C ILE A 384 -8.74 -4.42 28.92
N LEU A 385 -9.68 -4.62 27.99
CA LEU A 385 -9.70 -5.79 27.12
C LEU A 385 -8.51 -5.81 26.15
N LEU A 386 -8.17 -4.66 25.55
CA LEU A 386 -7.01 -4.55 24.66
C LEU A 386 -5.69 -4.68 25.41
N ALA A 387 -5.54 -4.04 26.57
CA ALA A 387 -4.36 -4.14 27.42
C ALA A 387 -4.16 -5.57 27.93
N GLY A 388 -5.22 -6.22 28.41
CA GLY A 388 -5.18 -7.63 28.85
C GLY A 388 -4.78 -8.59 27.72
N ASN A 389 -5.35 -8.41 26.53
CA ASN A 389 -4.99 -9.24 25.37
C ASN A 389 -3.52 -9.01 24.96
N ALA A 390 -3.02 -7.76 25.00
CA ALA A 390 -1.63 -7.44 24.72
C ALA A 390 -0.65 -8.07 25.74
N LEU A 391 -1.01 -8.10 27.02
CA LEU A 391 -0.22 -8.71 28.10
C LEU A 391 -0.08 -10.24 27.94
N VAL A 392 -1.17 -10.92 27.57
CA VAL A 392 -1.22 -12.40 27.55
C VAL A 392 -0.83 -12.97 26.18
N ALA A 393 -0.83 -12.17 25.11
CA ALA A 393 -0.57 -12.66 23.74
C ALA A 393 0.78 -13.37 23.57
N ALA A 394 1.85 -12.87 24.20
CA ALA A 394 3.17 -13.49 24.15
C ALA A 394 3.16 -14.86 24.85
N LEU A 395 2.64 -14.88 26.09
CA LEU A 395 2.54 -16.08 26.91
C LEU A 395 1.67 -17.15 26.24
N ARG A 396 0.50 -16.78 25.71
CA ARG A 396 -0.42 -17.71 25.02
C ARG A 396 0.23 -18.36 23.81
N LYS A 397 0.97 -17.58 23.02
CA LYS A 397 1.66 -18.07 21.83
C LYS A 397 2.76 -19.08 22.19
N ASP A 398 3.47 -18.83 23.26
CA ASP A 398 4.56 -19.68 23.67
C ASP A 398 4.07 -20.93 24.44
N MET A 399 2.93 -20.85 25.15
CA MET A 399 2.16 -22.02 25.63
C MET A 399 1.63 -22.88 24.50
N GLY A 400 1.30 -22.30 23.34
CA GLY A 400 0.92 -23.05 22.14
C GLY A 400 2.02 -23.99 21.63
N VAL A 401 3.28 -23.77 22.02
CA VAL A 401 4.42 -24.63 21.67
C VAL A 401 5.11 -25.16 22.94
N TRP A 402 4.30 -25.50 23.95
CA TRP A 402 4.79 -25.90 25.28
C TRP A 402 5.81 -27.05 25.24
N TRP A 403 5.63 -28.02 24.35
CA TRP A 403 6.52 -29.16 24.19
C TRP A 403 7.97 -28.74 23.84
N LEU A 404 8.13 -27.68 23.04
CA LEU A 404 9.43 -27.16 22.62
C LEU A 404 10.02 -26.23 23.69
N VAL A 405 9.16 -25.48 24.40
CA VAL A 405 9.57 -24.64 25.53
C VAL A 405 10.08 -25.47 26.70
N ARG A 406 9.46 -26.64 26.96
CA ARG A 406 9.89 -27.56 28.03
C ARG A 406 11.26 -28.18 27.80
N GLN A 407 11.72 -28.25 26.54
CA GLN A 407 13.05 -28.76 26.19
C GLN A 407 14.17 -27.73 26.44
N LEU A 408 13.82 -26.47 26.75
CA LEU A 408 14.81 -25.45 27.07
C LEU A 408 15.33 -25.62 28.51
N PRO A 409 16.60 -25.32 28.78
CA PRO A 409 17.23 -25.51 30.09
C PRO A 409 16.85 -24.41 31.11
N PHE A 410 15.60 -23.93 31.10
CA PHE A 410 15.14 -22.82 31.94
C PHE A 410 13.99 -23.23 32.88
N PRO A 411 13.98 -22.72 34.13
CA PRO A 411 12.84 -22.93 35.03
C PRO A 411 11.61 -22.13 34.55
N ALA A 412 10.46 -22.81 34.47
CA ALA A 412 9.22 -22.27 33.90
C ALA A 412 8.73 -20.97 34.57
N THR A 413 8.93 -20.82 35.88
CA THR A 413 8.51 -19.64 36.65
C THR A 413 9.23 -18.36 36.21
N ARG A 414 10.54 -18.43 35.98
CA ARG A 414 11.33 -17.28 35.51
C ARG A 414 10.96 -16.88 34.09
N TRP A 415 10.61 -17.87 33.27
CA TRP A 415 10.21 -17.65 31.88
C TRP A 415 8.88 -16.90 31.76
N VAL A 416 7.87 -17.26 32.56
CA VAL A 416 6.58 -16.55 32.61
C VAL A 416 6.75 -15.09 33.02
N LEU A 417 7.57 -14.83 34.05
CA LEU A 417 7.84 -13.47 34.52
C LEU A 417 8.48 -12.60 33.43
N VAL A 418 9.48 -13.12 32.71
CA VAL A 418 10.19 -12.36 31.66
C VAL A 418 9.30 -12.04 30.46
N ASP A 419 8.38 -12.96 30.10
CA ASP A 419 7.43 -12.72 29.01
C ASP A 419 6.35 -11.70 29.37
N LEU A 420 6.04 -11.52 30.66
CA LEU A 420 5.09 -10.52 31.16
C LEU A 420 5.71 -9.13 31.35
N VAL A 421 7.00 -9.02 31.72
CA VAL A 421 7.65 -7.73 32.02
C VAL A 421 7.61 -6.75 30.84
N MET A 422 7.95 -7.21 29.64
CA MET A 422 7.99 -6.36 28.43
C MET A 422 6.64 -5.73 28.04
N PRO A 423 5.54 -6.51 27.90
CA PRO A 423 4.24 -5.93 27.62
C PRO A 423 3.69 -5.11 28.81
N LEU A 424 4.06 -5.44 30.05
CA LEU A 424 3.65 -4.67 31.23
C LEU A 424 4.31 -3.29 31.28
N MET A 425 5.60 -3.18 30.91
CA MET A 425 6.23 -1.87 30.70
C MET A 425 5.56 -1.08 29.57
N GLY A 426 5.18 -1.74 28.48
CA GLY A 426 4.46 -1.08 27.37
C GLY A 426 3.11 -0.52 27.79
N VAL A 427 2.31 -1.27 28.56
CA VAL A 427 1.02 -0.81 29.08
C VAL A 427 1.21 0.31 30.11
N ALA A 428 2.19 0.20 30.99
CA ALA A 428 2.51 1.24 31.97
C ALA A 428 2.92 2.57 31.30
N LEU A 429 3.75 2.51 30.26
CA LEU A 429 4.12 3.69 29.47
C LEU A 429 2.95 4.28 28.68
N ALA A 430 2.01 3.43 28.22
CA ALA A 430 0.85 3.88 27.45
C ALA A 430 -0.35 4.36 28.31
N GLY A 431 -0.37 4.01 29.60
CA GLY A 431 -1.40 4.42 30.56
C GLY A 431 -0.95 5.52 31.53
N GLY A 432 0.35 5.84 31.58
CA GLY A 432 0.92 6.86 32.47
C GLY A 432 1.04 8.28 31.86
N ALA A 433 0.55 8.47 30.63
CA ALA A 433 0.37 9.76 29.96
C ALA A 433 -1.13 10.05 29.85
#